data_AF-E8LXW9-F1
#
_entry.id   AF-E8LXW9-F1
#
_cell.length_a   1.000
_cell.length_b   1.000
_cell.length_c   1.000
_cell.angle_alpha   90.00
_cell.angle_beta   90.00
_cell.angle_gamma   90.00
#
_symmetry.space_group_name_H-M   'P 1'
#
loop_
_entity.id
_entity.type
_entity.pdbx_description
1 polymer ?
#
loop_
_entity_poly.entity_id
_entity_poly.type
_entity_poly.pdbx_seq_one_letter_code
_entity_poly.pdbx_strand_id
1 'polypeptide(L)'
;MLLISNIALAAAIAFLSPLKTAVPFVIRVDNNTGYTDIAPQLSGAKQTYQEAETKYNLAKFVINYESYDWQTIQEMLDTVNVMSNNKVFSQYNTAIRADNSPLNVLKDSYKIKTKIKSVTLL
;
A
#
# COMPACT_ATOMS: atom_id res chain seq x y z
N MET A 1 -38.49 -45.13 -9.25
CA MET A 1 -38.48 -44.43 -7.93
C MET A 1 -37.07 -44.11 -7.45
N LEU A 2 -36.12 -45.06 -7.50
CA LEU A 2 -34.72 -44.87 -7.04
C LEU A 2 -33.91 -43.83 -7.84
N LEU A 3 -34.08 -43.74 -9.17
CA LEU A 3 -33.31 -42.80 -10.01
C LEU A 3 -33.66 -41.32 -9.72
N ILE A 4 -34.94 -41.03 -9.52
CA ILE A 4 -35.44 -39.68 -9.24
C ILE A 4 -34.92 -39.20 -7.88
N SER A 5 -34.85 -40.10 -6.90
CA SER A 5 -34.35 -39.81 -5.55
C SER A 5 -32.84 -39.49 -5.56
N ASN A 6 -32.04 -40.17 -6.39
CA ASN A 6 -30.61 -39.90 -6.53
C ASN A 6 -30.33 -38.54 -7.18
N ILE A 7 -31.12 -38.15 -8.19
CA ILE A 7 -30.98 -36.84 -8.85
C ILE A 7 -31.34 -35.70 -7.88
N ALA A 8 -32.39 -35.88 -7.08
CA ALA A 8 -32.77 -34.92 -6.04
C ALA A 8 -31.66 -34.75 -4.97
N LEU A 9 -30.99 -35.85 -4.59
CA LEU A 9 -29.88 -35.82 -3.64
C LEU A 9 -28.66 -35.09 -4.21
N ALA A 10 -28.30 -35.36 -5.48
CA ALA A 10 -27.19 -34.70 -6.16
C ALA A 10 -27.42 -33.19 -6.32
N ALA A 11 -28.65 -32.78 -6.64
CA ALA A 11 -29.02 -31.37 -6.71
C ALA A 11 -28.94 -30.70 -5.32
N ALA A 12 -29.41 -31.36 -4.26
CA ALA A 12 -29.31 -30.83 -2.90
C ALA A 12 -27.85 -30.63 -2.45
N ILE A 13 -26.97 -31.57 -2.78
CA ILE A 13 -25.53 -31.46 -2.47
C ILE A 13 -24.88 -30.33 -3.29
N ALA A 14 -25.24 -30.18 -4.56
CA ALA A 14 -24.76 -29.09 -5.41
C ALA A 14 -25.21 -27.71 -4.90
N PHE A 15 -26.43 -27.58 -4.37
CA PHE A 15 -26.95 -26.35 -3.77
C PHE A 15 -26.38 -26.04 -2.37
N LEU A 16 -25.95 -27.06 -1.62
CA LEU A 16 -25.24 -26.89 -0.34
C LEU A 16 -23.74 -26.61 -0.51
N SER A 17 -23.16 -27.02 -1.65
CA SER A 17 -21.73 -26.85 -1.94
C SER A 17 -21.21 -25.40 -2.00
N PRO A 18 -21.97 -24.36 -2.42
CA PRO A 18 -21.43 -23.02 -2.55
C PRO A 18 -21.64 -22.17 -1.28
N LEU A 19 -22.28 -22.69 -0.24
CA LEU A 19 -22.61 -21.92 0.98
C LEU A 19 -21.49 -21.90 2.04
N LYS A 20 -20.32 -22.49 1.75
CA LYS A 20 -19.15 -22.41 2.62
C LYS A 20 -17.90 -22.05 1.83
N THR A 21 -17.86 -20.81 1.34
CA THR A 21 -16.57 -20.14 1.21
C THR A 21 -16.01 -19.95 2.61
N ALA A 22 -15.20 -20.92 3.07
CA ALA A 22 -14.32 -20.68 4.20
C ALA A 22 -13.33 -19.62 3.73
N VAL A 23 -13.69 -18.34 3.93
CA VAL A 23 -12.77 -17.22 3.79
C VAL A 23 -11.59 -17.55 4.69
N PRO A 24 -10.38 -17.81 4.16
CA PRO A 24 -9.23 -18.06 5.01
C PRO A 24 -8.92 -16.75 5.71
N PHE A 25 -9.39 -16.60 6.96
CA PHE A 25 -8.98 -15.51 7.82
C PHE A 25 -7.53 -15.74 8.21
N VAL A 26 -6.59 -15.09 7.52
CA VAL A 26 -5.22 -14.99 8.01
C VAL A 26 -5.20 -13.87 9.06
N ILE A 27 -5.67 -14.20 10.26
CA ILE A 27 -5.48 -13.35 11.43
C ILE A 27 -3.99 -13.44 11.77
N ARG A 28 -3.20 -12.43 11.38
CA ARG A 28 -1.87 -12.25 11.96
C ARG A 28 -2.05 -11.48 13.27
N VAL A 29 -1.94 -12.21 14.37
CA VAL A 29 -1.85 -11.62 15.71
C VAL A 29 -0.42 -11.09 15.85
N ASP A 30 -0.22 -9.79 15.61
CA ASP A 30 0.96 -9.10 16.14
C ASP A 30 0.64 -8.72 17.59
N ASN A 31 1.09 -9.57 18.52
CA ASN A 31 0.72 -9.56 19.93
C ASN A 31 1.52 -8.54 20.77
N ASN A 32 1.88 -7.36 20.25
CA ASN A 32 2.78 -6.46 21.00
C ASN A 32 2.38 -4.98 21.10
N THR A 33 1.31 -4.48 20.44
CA THR A 33 1.05 -3.02 20.48
C THR A 33 -0.40 -2.57 20.65
N GLY A 34 -1.40 -3.48 20.68
CA GLY A 34 -2.79 -3.09 20.99
C GLY A 34 -3.44 -2.07 20.04
N TYR A 35 -2.85 -1.81 18.87
CA TYR A 35 -3.47 -1.02 17.81
C TYR A 35 -4.18 -1.95 16.83
N THR A 36 -5.50 -2.01 16.93
CA THR A 36 -6.38 -2.69 15.97
C THR A 36 -6.43 -1.89 14.68
N ASP A 37 -5.55 -2.18 13.73
CA ASP A 37 -5.74 -1.72 12.35
C ASP A 37 -6.74 -2.67 11.68
N ILE A 38 -7.92 -2.15 11.37
CA ILE A 38 -8.92 -2.88 10.60
C ILE A 38 -8.35 -2.96 9.19
N ALA A 39 -7.66 -4.06 8.87
CA ALA A 39 -7.40 -4.42 7.49
C ALA A 39 -8.77 -4.43 6.79
N PRO A 40 -9.05 -3.49 5.86
CA PRO A 40 -10.29 -3.55 5.11
C PRO A 40 -10.28 -4.90 4.42
N GLN A 41 -11.27 -5.72 4.74
CA GLN A 41 -11.46 -6.98 4.05
C GLN A 41 -11.48 -6.65 2.55
N LEU A 42 -10.55 -7.22 1.79
CA LEU A 42 -10.59 -7.26 0.31
C LEU A 42 -11.80 -8.09 -0.18
N SER A 43 -12.89 -8.13 0.58
CA SER A 43 -14.18 -8.71 0.21
C SER A 43 -14.97 -7.66 -0.58
N GLY A 44 -14.48 -7.32 -1.78
CA GLY A 44 -15.22 -6.47 -2.71
C GLY A 44 -14.38 -5.46 -3.48
N ALA A 45 -13.11 -5.26 -3.13
CA ALA A 45 -12.24 -4.39 -3.89
C ALA A 45 -11.83 -5.09 -5.19
N LYS A 46 -12.63 -4.91 -6.25
CA LYS A 46 -12.09 -4.84 -7.61
C LYS A 46 -11.18 -3.60 -7.64
N GLN A 47 -10.03 -3.65 -6.97
CA GLN A 47 -8.97 -2.69 -7.25
C GLN A 47 -8.66 -2.88 -8.72
N THR A 48 -9.01 -1.87 -9.51
CA THR A 48 -8.60 -1.87 -10.90
C THR A 48 -7.07 -1.83 -10.91
N TYR A 49 -6.46 -2.45 -11.91
CA TYR A 49 -5.01 -2.42 -12.07
C TYR A 49 -4.47 -0.98 -12.01
N GLN A 50 -5.22 -0.05 -12.60
CA GLN A 50 -4.95 1.38 -12.59
C GLN A 50 -4.97 1.99 -11.17
N GLU A 51 -5.86 1.54 -10.30
CA GLU A 51 -5.93 2.02 -8.91
C GLU A 51 -4.73 1.53 -8.09
N ALA A 52 -4.31 0.28 -8.29
CA ALA A 52 -3.12 -0.28 -7.66
C ALA A 52 -1.85 0.44 -8.14
N GLU A 53 -1.73 0.68 -9.45
CA GLU A 53 -0.62 1.45 -10.03
C GLU A 53 -0.58 2.89 -9.49
N THR A 54 -1.73 3.56 -9.43
CA THR A 54 -1.84 4.92 -8.88
C THR A 54 -1.40 4.96 -7.42
N LYS A 55 -1.88 4.03 -6.60
CA LYS A 55 -1.48 3.93 -5.18
C LYS A 55 0.01 3.65 -5.02
N TYR A 56 0.56 2.77 -5.87
CA TYR A 56 2.00 2.50 -5.88
C TYR A 56 2.82 3.74 -6.23
N ASN A 57 2.45 4.46 -7.28
CA ASN A 57 3.14 5.68 -7.70
C ASN A 57 3.04 6.78 -6.64
N LEU A 58 1.88 6.97 -6.01
CA LEU A 58 1.71 7.90 -4.89
C LEU A 58 2.58 7.52 -3.70
N ALA A 59 2.58 6.24 -3.30
CA ALA A 59 3.41 5.75 -2.21
C ALA A 59 4.91 5.95 -2.52
N LYS A 60 5.36 5.61 -3.73
CA LYS A 60 6.74 5.81 -4.18
C LYS A 60 7.13 7.29 -4.12
N PHE A 61 6.26 8.18 -4.62
CA PHE A 61 6.49 9.61 -4.58
C PHE A 61 6.66 10.11 -3.14
N VAL A 62 5.71 9.81 -2.25
CA VAL A 62 5.73 10.28 -0.85
C VAL A 62 6.95 9.72 -0.11
N ILE A 63 7.32 8.46 -0.33
CA ILE A 63 8.52 7.89 0.29
C ILE A 63 9.77 8.65 -0.15
N ASN A 64 9.94 8.93 -1.44
CA ASN A 64 11.12 9.65 -1.94
C ASN A 64 11.13 11.13 -1.57
N TYR A 65 9.95 11.74 -1.41
CA TYR A 65 9.81 13.14 -1.02
C TYR A 65 10.11 13.37 0.47
N GLU A 66 9.67 12.45 1.35
CA GLU A 66 9.76 12.61 2.80
C GLU A 66 10.94 11.88 3.44
N SER A 67 11.51 10.88 2.75
CA SER A 67 12.67 10.14 3.26
C SER A 67 13.97 10.90 3.00
N TYR A 68 14.98 10.56 3.79
CA TYR A 68 16.31 11.11 3.63
C TYR A 68 17.36 10.02 3.87
N ASP A 69 18.25 9.84 2.90
CA ASP A 69 19.43 9.00 3.04
C ASP A 69 20.55 9.62 2.20
N TRP A 70 21.68 9.94 2.85
CA TRP A 70 22.85 10.54 2.21
C TRP A 70 23.30 9.79 0.96
N GLN A 71 23.21 8.45 0.96
CA GLN A 71 23.73 7.62 -0.12
C GLN A 71 22.81 7.62 -1.36
N THR A 72 21.52 7.91 -1.18
CA THR A 72 20.51 7.82 -2.26
C THR A 72 19.77 9.13 -2.49
N ILE A 73 20.20 10.23 -1.87
CA ILE A 73 19.49 11.52 -1.96
C ILE A 73 19.41 12.05 -3.38
N GLN A 74 20.42 11.77 -4.22
CA GLN A 74 20.40 12.14 -5.63
C GLN A 74 19.31 11.36 -6.39
N GLU A 75 19.22 10.04 -6.17
CA GLU A 75 18.18 9.20 -6.77
C GLU A 75 16.77 9.60 -6.31
N MET A 76 16.63 9.95 -5.02
CA MET A 76 15.38 10.46 -4.47
C MET A 76 14.98 11.78 -5.15
N LEU A 77 15.92 12.70 -5.33
CA LEU A 77 15.70 13.97 -6.03
C LEU A 77 15.30 13.77 -7.49
N ASP A 78 15.98 12.87 -8.20
CA ASP A 78 15.65 12.53 -9.60
C ASP A 78 14.27 11.87 -9.71
N THR A 79 13.92 11.00 -8.75
CA THR A 79 12.60 10.37 -8.68
C THR A 79 11.51 11.42 -8.48
N VAL A 80 11.69 12.36 -7.54
CA VAL A 80 10.74 13.45 -7.31
C VAL A 80 10.63 14.34 -8.54
N ASN A 81 11.73 14.62 -9.25
CA ASN A 81 11.72 15.41 -10.48
C ASN A 81 10.87 14.76 -11.58
N VAL A 82 11.07 13.47 -11.85
CA VAL A 82 10.36 12.75 -12.91
C VAL A 82 8.87 12.54 -12.58
N MET A 83 8.55 12.40 -11.29
CA MET A 83 7.18 12.11 -10.84
C MET A 83 6.35 13.38 -10.55
N SER A 84 6.93 14.58 -10.64
CA SER A 84 6.24 15.83 -10.30
C SER A 84 6.32 16.87 -11.41
N ASN A 85 5.49 17.91 -11.29
CA ASN A 85 5.60 19.06 -12.16
C ASN A 85 6.68 20.03 -11.66
N ASN A 86 7.09 20.97 -12.51
CA ASN A 86 8.15 21.94 -12.22
C ASN A 86 7.92 22.74 -10.92
N LYS A 87 6.66 23.04 -10.58
CA LYS A 87 6.33 23.80 -9.37
C LYS A 87 6.63 22.99 -8.11
N VAL A 88 6.14 21.75 -8.05
CA VAL A 88 6.33 20.86 -6.90
C VAL A 88 7.81 20.48 -6.76
N PHE A 89 8.48 20.18 -7.87
CA PHE A 89 9.90 19.88 -7.85
C PHE A 89 10.73 21.07 -7.36
N SER A 90 10.43 22.29 -7.82
CA SER A 90 11.15 23.50 -7.38
C SER A 90 11.02 23.73 -5.87
N GLN A 91 9.82 23.48 -5.31
CA GLN A 91 9.60 23.55 -3.86
C GLN A 91 10.46 22.53 -3.10
N TYR A 92 10.46 21.27 -3.56
CA TYR A 92 11.30 20.22 -2.98
C TYR A 92 12.80 20.55 -3.07
N ASN A 93 13.27 20.95 -4.25
CA ASN A 93 14.68 21.27 -4.49
C ASN A 93 15.14 22.48 -3.65
N THR A 94 14.26 23.45 -3.41
CA THR A 94 14.53 24.56 -2.49
C THR A 94 14.62 24.06 -1.05
N ALA A 95 13.69 23.23 -0.61
CA ALA A 95 13.66 22.70 0.75
C ALA A 95 14.87 21.82 1.08
N ILE A 96 15.26 20.93 0.16
CA ILE A 96 16.39 20.02 0.38
C ILE A 96 17.75 20.73 0.36
N ARG A 97 17.86 21.90 -0.30
CA ARG A 97 19.09 22.71 -0.37
C ARG A 97 19.15 23.82 0.66
N ALA A 98 18.09 24.02 1.45
CA ALA A 98 18.06 25.04 2.49
C ALA A 98 19.13 24.78 3.57
N ASP A 99 19.55 25.83 4.27
CA ASP A 99 20.58 25.71 5.32
C ASP A 99 20.14 24.78 6.46
N ASN A 100 18.85 24.76 6.79
CA ASN A 100 18.24 23.89 7.78
C ASN A 100 17.79 22.52 7.24
N SER A 101 18.20 22.16 6.01
CA SER A 101 17.79 20.91 5.38
C SER A 101 18.42 19.68 6.05
N PRO A 102 17.81 18.50 5.89
CA PRO A 102 18.42 17.22 6.24
C PRO A 102 19.84 17.03 5.69
N LEU A 103 20.15 17.59 4.50
CA LEU A 103 21.49 17.55 3.90
C LEU A 103 22.57 18.16 4.80
N ASN A 104 22.27 19.28 5.46
CA ASN A 104 23.23 20.00 6.28
C ASN A 104 23.19 19.54 7.75
N VAL A 105 22.01 19.14 8.24
CA VAL A 105 21.79 18.77 9.64
C VAL A 105 22.14 17.30 9.92
N LEU A 106 21.64 16.37 9.09
CA LEU A 106 21.75 14.93 9.34
C LEU A 106 22.97 14.32 8.65
N LYS A 107 23.37 14.85 7.49
CA LYS A 107 24.51 14.39 6.68
C LYS A 107 24.47 12.86 6.53
N ASP A 108 25.60 12.18 6.74
CA ASP A 108 25.75 10.72 6.71
C ASP A 108 25.43 10.04 8.05
N SER A 109 25.19 10.82 9.11
CA SER A 109 25.06 10.30 10.48
C SER A 109 23.67 9.74 10.76
N TYR A 110 22.63 10.29 10.11
CA TYR A 110 21.24 9.91 10.35
C TYR A 110 20.45 9.81 9.05
N LYS A 111 19.43 8.93 9.04
CA LYS A 111 18.54 8.70 7.91
C LYS A 111 17.09 8.85 8.36
N ILE A 112 16.24 9.43 7.52
CA ILE A 112 14.80 9.49 7.72
C ILE A 112 14.17 8.41 6.85
N LYS A 113 13.42 7.48 7.46
CA LYS A 113 12.73 6.40 6.76
C LYS A 113 11.22 6.58 6.87
N THR A 114 10.56 6.79 5.74
CA THR A 114 9.10 6.94 5.67
C THR A 114 8.44 5.59 5.39
N LYS A 115 7.39 5.28 6.17
CA LYS A 115 6.55 4.09 5.96
C LYS A 115 5.11 4.53 5.70
N ILE A 116 4.56 4.11 4.57
CA ILE A 116 3.16 4.37 4.21
C ILE A 116 2.27 3.42 5.00
N LYS A 117 1.30 3.97 5.74
CA LYS A 117 0.28 3.19 6.46
C LYS A 117 -0.87 2.80 5.53
N SER A 118 -1.41 3.78 4.81
CA SER A 118 -2.55 3.59 3.91
C SER A 118 -2.55 4.67 2.82
N VAL A 119 -3.03 4.34 1.62
CA VAL A 119 -3.30 5.31 0.54
C VAL A 119 -4.78 5.25 0.20
N THR A 120 -5.48 6.36 0.39
CA THR A 120 -6.92 6.50 0.10
C THR A 120 -7.08 7.52 -1.02
N LEU A 121 -7.78 7.13 -2.09
CA LEU A 121 -8.14 8.03 -3.18
C LEU A 121 -9.52 8.62 -2.86
N LEU A 122 -9.68 9.94 -3.03
CA LEU A 122 -10.90 10.69 -2.74
C LEU A 122 -11.85 10.73 -3.94
#